data_AF-A0A5W4NIA8-F1
#
_entry.id   AF-A0A5W4NIA8-F1
#
_cell.length_a   1.000
_cell.length_b   1.000
_cell.length_c   1.000
_cell.angle_alpha   90.00
_cell.angle_beta   90.00
_cell.angle_gamma   90.00
#
_symmetry.space_group_name_H-M   'P 1'
#
loop_
_entity.id
_entity.type
_entity.pdbx_description
1 polymer ?
#
loop_
_entity_poly.entity_id
_entity_poly.type
_entity_poly.pdbx_seq_one_letter_code
_entity_poly.pdbx_strand_id
1 'polypeptide(L)'
;KIALSGQADVTARLPFISDDLAVAISQQGLEAALDQPLARILEQVQLALDSAQEKPDVIYLTGGSARSPLIKKALSEQLPGIPVAGGDDFGSVTAGLARWAEVVFR
;
A
#
# COMPACT_ATOMS: atom_id res chain seq x y z
N LYS A 1 4.76 4.62 11.35
CA LYS A 1 3.91 3.96 10.32
C LYS A 1 3.28 2.67 10.81
N ILE A 2 4.03 1.57 11.06
CA ILE A 2 3.44 0.26 11.41
C ILE A 2 2.60 0.33 12.69
N ALA A 3 3.11 0.95 13.77
CA ALA A 3 2.34 1.11 15.01
C ALA A 3 1.02 1.89 14.79
N LEU A 4 1.05 2.91 13.95
CA LEU A 4 -0.12 3.74 13.59
C LEU A 4 -1.15 3.00 12.73
N SER A 5 -0.90 1.76 12.31
CA SER A 5 -1.92 0.90 11.71
C SER A 5 -2.91 0.34 12.73
N GLY A 6 -2.60 0.36 14.03
CA GLY A 6 -3.47 -0.11 15.10
C GLY A 6 -3.57 0.81 16.32
N GLN A 7 -2.93 1.98 16.28
CA GLN A 7 -2.91 2.96 17.37
C GLN A 7 -3.10 4.37 16.82
N ALA A 8 -3.82 5.22 17.54
CA ALA A 8 -4.08 6.60 17.14
C ALA A 8 -2.84 7.49 17.22
N ASP A 9 -1.92 7.21 18.16
CA ASP A 9 -0.73 8.00 18.42
C ASP A 9 0.46 7.12 18.73
N VAL A 10 1.65 7.58 18.35
CA VAL A 10 2.93 6.95 18.71
C VAL A 10 3.98 8.02 18.95
N THR A 11 4.82 7.82 19.96
CA THR A 11 6.01 8.66 20.16
C THR A 11 7.20 8.00 19.46
N ALA A 12 7.72 8.63 18.41
CA ALA A 12 8.95 8.22 17.76
C ALA A 12 10.14 8.85 18.49
N ARG A 13 11.03 8.00 19.04
CA ARG A 13 12.26 8.43 19.71
C ARG A 13 13.46 8.21 18.79
N LEU A 14 14.42 9.13 18.83
CA LEU A 14 15.66 9.08 18.03
C LEU A 14 16.90 9.24 18.95
N PRO A 15 17.09 8.32 19.92
CA PRO A 15 18.15 8.44 20.94
C PRO A 15 19.56 8.43 20.34
N PHE A 16 19.73 7.89 19.14
CA PHE A 16 21.01 7.93 18.41
C PHE A 16 21.41 9.33 17.93
N ILE A 17 20.47 10.29 17.91
CA ILE A 17 20.73 11.71 17.62
C ILE A 17 20.85 12.50 18.93
N SER A 18 19.89 12.31 19.84
CA SER A 18 19.89 12.91 21.18
C SER A 18 18.93 12.12 22.08
N ASP A 19 19.31 11.90 23.34
CA ASP A 19 18.55 11.08 24.31
C ASP A 19 17.09 11.55 24.51
N ASP A 20 16.88 12.86 24.40
CA ASP A 20 15.58 13.52 24.61
C ASP A 20 14.83 13.80 23.30
N LEU A 21 15.40 13.47 22.14
CA LEU A 21 14.73 13.71 20.87
C LEU A 21 13.58 12.71 20.68
N ALA A 22 12.36 13.24 20.83
CA ALA A 22 11.13 12.50 20.64
C ALA A 22 10.08 13.38 19.94
N VAL A 23 9.27 12.76 19.09
CA VAL A 23 8.15 13.42 18.43
C VAL A 23 6.89 12.58 18.55
N ALA A 24 5.79 13.21 18.96
CA ALA A 24 4.47 12.60 18.90
C ALA A 24 3.98 12.62 17.45
N ILE A 25 3.59 11.47 16.94
CA ILE A 25 3.05 11.30 15.59
C ILE A 25 1.67 10.71 15.74
N SER A 26 0.67 11.40 15.20
CA SER A 26 -0.71 10.91 15.18
C SER A 26 -1.02 10.20 13.87
N GLN A 27 -2.05 9.36 13.91
CA GLN A 27 -2.63 8.71 12.74
C GLN A 27 -3.15 9.75 11.73
N GLN A 28 -3.82 10.81 12.20
CA GLN A 28 -4.26 11.92 11.35
C GLN A 28 -3.09 12.63 10.66
N GLY A 29 -1.99 12.86 11.38
CA GLY A 29 -0.79 13.46 10.78
C GLY A 29 -0.17 12.57 9.71
N LEU A 30 -0.19 11.26 9.93
CA LEU A 30 0.23 10.29 8.91
C LEU A 30 -0.72 10.26 7.71
N GLU A 31 -2.03 10.32 7.93
CA GLU A 31 -3.05 10.41 6.88
C GLU A 31 -2.82 11.62 6.00
N ALA A 32 -2.72 12.82 6.60
CA ALA A 32 -2.44 14.05 5.88
C ALA A 32 -1.12 14.00 5.08
N ALA A 33 -0.07 13.40 5.65
CA ALA A 33 1.20 13.22 4.95
C ALA A 33 1.11 12.24 3.76
N LEU A 34 0.10 11.36 3.75
CA LEU A 34 -0.11 10.37 2.70
C LEU A 34 -1.06 10.87 1.60
N ASP A 35 -1.78 11.97 1.77
CA ASP A 35 -2.73 12.51 0.79
C ASP A 35 -2.10 12.70 -0.59
N GLN A 36 -0.97 13.40 -0.67
CA GLN A 36 -0.29 13.65 -1.94
C GLN A 36 0.26 12.36 -2.59
N PRO A 37 1.01 11.48 -1.88
CA PRO A 37 1.38 10.18 -2.43
C PRO A 37 0.19 9.34 -2.90
N LEU A 38 -0.91 9.34 -2.15
CA LEU A 38 -2.11 8.57 -2.46
C LEU A 38 -2.79 9.09 -3.74
N ALA A 39 -2.91 10.42 -3.89
CA ALA A 39 -3.44 11.03 -5.11
C ALA A 39 -2.65 10.57 -6.36
N ARG A 40 -1.32 10.50 -6.26
CA ARG A 40 -0.47 10.01 -7.36
C ARG A 40 -0.69 8.53 -7.67
N ILE A 41 -0.95 7.69 -6.67
CA ILE A 41 -1.29 6.28 -6.89
C ILE A 41 -2.60 6.18 -7.67
N LEU A 42 -3.63 6.94 -7.26
CA LEU A 42 -4.94 6.93 -7.92
C LEU A 42 -4.86 7.45 -9.36
N GLU A 43 -4.04 8.47 -9.62
CA GLU A 43 -3.77 8.93 -10.99
C GLU A 43 -3.20 7.81 -11.86
N GLN A 44 -2.23 7.04 -11.38
CA GLN A 44 -1.68 5.90 -12.12
C GLN A 44 -2.71 4.79 -12.36
N VAL A 45 -3.58 4.54 -11.39
CA VAL A 45 -4.70 3.60 -11.56
C VAL A 45 -5.63 4.07 -12.67
N GLN A 46 -5.99 5.36 -12.69
CA GLN A 46 -6.85 5.91 -13.74
C GLN A 46 -6.22 5.79 -15.13
N LEU A 47 -4.94 6.15 -15.26
CA LEU A 47 -4.19 6.02 -16.53
C LEU A 47 -4.16 4.58 -17.05
N ALA A 48 -4.02 3.60 -16.15
CA ALA A 48 -4.05 2.18 -16.53
C ALA A 48 -5.43 1.74 -17.03
N LEU A 49 -6.51 2.20 -16.39
CA LEU A 49 -7.88 1.90 -16.81
C LEU A 49 -8.23 2.53 -18.16
N ASP A 50 -7.85 3.79 -18.35
CA ASP A 50 -8.07 4.52 -19.61
C ASP A 50 -7.33 3.83 -20.77
N SER A 51 -6.15 3.26 -20.48
CA SER A 51 -5.33 2.53 -21.46
C SER A 51 -5.86 1.12 -21.76
N ALA A 52 -6.44 0.43 -20.77
CA ALA A 52 -6.91 -0.95 -20.91
C ALA A 52 -8.24 -1.07 -21.68
N GLN A 53 -9.05 0.00 -21.70
CA GLN A 53 -10.41 0.00 -22.30
C GLN A 53 -11.35 -1.09 -21.75
N GLU A 54 -11.04 -1.65 -20.57
CA GLU A 54 -11.80 -2.71 -19.93
C GLU A 54 -11.80 -2.52 -18.41
N LYS A 55 -12.87 -2.97 -17.74
CA LYS A 55 -12.99 -2.91 -16.28
C LYS A 55 -12.39 -4.17 -15.66
N PRO A 56 -11.49 -4.07 -14.68
CA PRO A 56 -10.94 -5.25 -14.02
C PRO A 56 -11.98 -5.93 -13.13
N ASP A 57 -11.93 -7.26 -13.07
CA ASP A 57 -12.77 -8.06 -12.17
C ASP A 57 -12.27 -8.05 -10.71
N VAL A 58 -10.97 -7.80 -10.50
CA VAL A 58 -10.33 -7.81 -9.19
C VAL A 58 -9.12 -6.88 -9.17
N ILE A 59 -8.89 -6.23 -8.03
CA ILE A 59 -7.66 -5.49 -7.75
C ILE A 59 -6.80 -6.34 -6.83
N TYR A 60 -5.63 -6.78 -7.30
CA TYR A 60 -4.70 -7.57 -6.50
C TYR A 60 -3.56 -6.68 -5.97
N LEU A 61 -3.51 -6.49 -4.65
CA LEU A 61 -2.47 -5.67 -4.01
C LEU A 61 -1.29 -6.53 -3.53
N THR A 62 -0.07 -6.08 -3.83
CA THR A 62 1.18 -6.71 -3.38
C THR A 62 2.15 -5.67 -2.81
N GLY A 63 3.17 -6.14 -2.10
CA GLY A 63 4.21 -5.29 -1.49
C GLY A 63 3.84 -4.76 -0.10
N GLY A 64 4.82 -4.25 0.64
CA GLY A 64 4.64 -3.84 2.04
C GLY A 64 3.60 -2.74 2.29
N SER A 65 3.23 -1.96 1.26
CA SER A 65 2.18 -0.94 1.32
C SER A 65 0.77 -1.51 1.10
N ALA A 66 0.62 -2.73 0.59
CA ALA A 66 -0.68 -3.38 0.37
C ALA A 66 -1.50 -3.57 1.67
N ARG A 67 -0.84 -3.54 2.84
CA ARG A 67 -1.50 -3.60 4.15
C ARG A 67 -2.10 -2.27 4.60
N SER A 68 -1.84 -1.17 3.91
CA SER A 68 -2.35 0.15 4.30
C SER A 68 -3.88 0.21 4.18
N PRO A 69 -4.61 0.44 5.29
CA PRO A 69 -6.06 0.61 5.23
C PRO A 69 -6.48 1.80 4.36
N LEU A 70 -5.67 2.87 4.36
CA LEU A 70 -5.92 4.08 3.58
C LEU A 70 -5.90 3.81 2.08
N ILE A 71 -4.92 3.03 1.61
CA ILE A 71 -4.81 2.68 0.18
C ILE A 71 -6.00 1.80 -0.22
N LYS A 72 -6.34 0.79 0.60
CA LYS A 72 -7.49 -0.08 0.32
C LYS A 72 -8.79 0.71 0.22
N LYS A 73 -9.03 1.61 1.18
CA LYS A 73 -10.21 2.47 1.22
C LYS A 73 -10.30 3.34 -0.04
N ALA A 74 -9.22 4.05 -0.37
CA ALA A 74 -9.20 4.94 -1.52
C ALA A 74 -9.41 4.21 -2.85
N LEU A 75 -8.85 3.00 -3.01
CA LEU A 75 -9.09 2.18 -4.20
C LEU A 75 -10.54 1.70 -4.29
N SER A 76 -11.14 1.28 -3.17
CA SER A 76 -12.55 0.88 -3.14
C SER A 76 -13.50 2.05 -3.42
N GLU A 77 -13.15 3.27 -3.03
CA GLU A 77 -13.90 4.49 -3.34
C GLU A 77 -13.77 4.87 -4.82
N GLN A 78 -12.56 4.79 -5.38
CA GLN A 78 -12.32 5.10 -6.81
C GLN A 78 -12.93 4.06 -7.75
N LEU A 79 -12.96 2.78 -7.34
CA LEU A 79 -13.39 1.66 -8.15
C LEU A 79 -14.50 0.85 -7.45
N PRO A 80 -15.70 1.43 -7.30
CA PRO A 80 -16.78 0.80 -6.57
C PRO A 80 -17.21 -0.52 -7.23
N GLY A 81 -17.39 -1.53 -6.38
CA GLY A 81 -17.83 -2.87 -6.78
C GLY A 81 -16.72 -3.79 -7.31
N ILE A 82 -15.47 -3.34 -7.39
CA ILE A 82 -14.33 -4.20 -7.73
C ILE A 82 -13.71 -4.74 -6.43
N PRO A 83 -13.69 -6.07 -6.21
CA PRO A 83 -13.10 -6.64 -5.01
C PRO A 83 -11.59 -6.35 -4.95
N VAL A 84 -11.12 -5.95 -3.77
CA VAL A 84 -9.69 -5.80 -3.48
C VAL A 84 -9.20 -7.07 -2.80
N ALA A 85 -8.40 -7.86 -3.51
CA ALA A 85 -7.77 -9.07 -3.02
C ALA A 85 -6.34 -8.77 -2.51
N GLY A 86 -5.91 -9.55 -1.52
CA GLY A 86 -4.55 -9.52 -0.98
C GLY A 86 -3.82 -10.83 -1.20
N GLY A 87 -2.50 -10.74 -1.39
CA GLY A 87 -1.58 -11.88 -1.45
C GLY A 87 -0.64 -11.95 -0.27
N ASP A 88 0.39 -12.80 -0.39
CA ASP A 88 1.59 -12.64 0.43
C ASP A 88 2.29 -11.32 0.04
N ASP A 89 2.19 -10.34 0.93
CA ASP A 89 2.72 -8.98 0.75
C ASP A 89 4.26 -8.94 0.57
N PHE A 90 4.96 -10.05 0.84
CA PHE A 90 6.40 -10.17 0.66
C PHE A 90 6.81 -11.19 -0.41
N GLY A 91 6.17 -12.36 -0.44
CA GLY A 91 6.60 -13.48 -1.29
C GLY A 91 5.92 -13.55 -2.65
N SER A 92 4.81 -12.83 -2.90
CA SER A 92 4.00 -13.01 -4.11
C SER A 92 4.76 -12.81 -5.42
N VAL A 93 5.58 -11.76 -5.53
CA VAL A 93 6.40 -11.49 -6.72
C VAL A 93 7.46 -12.58 -6.92
N THR A 94 8.21 -12.91 -5.87
CA THR A 94 9.27 -13.92 -5.91
C THR A 94 8.70 -15.30 -6.25
N ALA A 95 7.56 -15.67 -5.68
CA ALA A 95 6.88 -16.92 -5.97
C ALA A 95 6.43 -16.99 -7.44
N GLY A 96 5.90 -15.89 -7.99
CA GLY A 96 5.53 -15.81 -9.41
C GLY A 96 6.73 -16.00 -10.34
N LEU A 97 7.87 -15.34 -10.05
CA LEU A 97 9.09 -15.47 -10.82
C LEU A 97 9.68 -16.89 -10.76
N ALA A 98 9.71 -17.50 -9.57
CA ALA A 98 10.19 -18.87 -9.41
C ALA A 98 9.32 -19.89 -10.16
N ARG A 99 7.99 -19.73 -10.08
CA ARG A 99 7.05 -20.56 -10.84
C ARG A 99 7.22 -20.41 -12.35
N TRP A 100 7.46 -19.18 -12.82
CA TRP A 100 7.75 -18.95 -14.24
C TRP A 100 9.06 -19.61 -14.68
N ALA A 101 10.11 -19.54 -13.84
CA ALA A 101 11.36 -20.24 -14.12
C ALA A 101 11.17 -21.76 -14.24
N GLU A 102 10.33 -22.39 -13.41
CA GLU A 102 10.01 -23.81 -13.56
C GLU A 102 9.33 -24.14 -14.89
N VAL A 103 8.53 -23.23 -15.46
CA VAL A 103 7.88 -23.42 -16.77
C VAL A 103 8.88 -23.26 -17.92
N VAL A 104 9.83 -22.34 -17.79
CA VAL A 104 10.77 -21.99 -18.88
C VAL A 104 11.99 -22.91 -18.93
N PHE A 105 12.42 -23.47 -17.79
CA PHE A 105 13.67 -24.24 -17.68
C PHE A 105 13.48 -25.72 -17.35
N ARG A 106 12.26 -26.26 -17.43
CA ARG A 106 11.99 -27.70 -17.38
C ARG A 106 11.48 -28.22 -18.72
#